data_AF-A0A3D5VQS7-F1
#
_entry.id   AF-A0A3D5VQS7-F1
#
_cell.length_a   1.000
_cell.length_b   1.000
_cell.length_c   1.000
_cell.angle_alpha   90.00
_cell.angle_beta   90.00
_cell.angle_gamma   90.00
#
_symmetry.space_group_name_H-M   'P 1'
#
loop_
_entity.id
_entity.type
_entity.pdbx_description
1 polymer ?
#
loop_
_entity_poly.entity_id
_entity_poly.type
_entity_poly.pdbx_seq_one_letter_code
_entity_poly.pdbx_strand_id
1 'polypeptide(L)'
;MPHHKNLTRRTLLQGSALGWIGATVSVHAASPAQPPALMLAQVHTSRHPLAGVWVSEKYDGVRGYWDGQQLRTRGGHALAAPAWFTAGWPAQPLDGELWAGRGQFAQAVATVRDQRPDEAAWRALRYMVFDLPAHGGVFDERLPALQATVLQIAQPWVQAVVHTPATDAKALQRQLDATVRAGGEGLMLHQGSTRYTPQRTDGLRKLKPHADAEARVLAHVPGQGKHAGHMGALWVELAAQEGRPAQRFKLGTGFSDAERAAPPPVGSWVTYRYRGHTAQGVPRFASFVRLAPEPGL
;
A
#
# COMPACT_ATOMS: atom_id res chain seq x y z
N MET A 1 -38.08 20.52 -80.79
CA MET A 1 -39.02 21.06 -79.78
C MET A 1 -40.25 20.17 -79.75
N PRO A 2 -40.91 19.85 -78.62
CA PRO A 2 -40.46 19.59 -77.24
C PRO A 2 -40.84 18.17 -76.73
N HIS A 3 -40.18 17.76 -75.64
CA HIS A 3 -40.59 16.96 -74.47
C HIS A 3 -41.54 15.73 -74.49
N HIS A 4 -40.98 14.69 -73.83
CA HIS A 4 -41.54 13.76 -72.80
C HIS A 4 -42.33 12.51 -73.20
N LYS A 5 -41.82 11.34 -72.77
CA LYS A 5 -42.36 10.57 -71.62
C LYS A 5 -41.36 9.50 -71.13
N ASN A 6 -41.39 9.27 -69.81
CA ASN A 6 -40.44 8.51 -69.00
C ASN A 6 -40.89 7.05 -68.72
N LEU A 7 -39.91 6.25 -68.26
CA LEU A 7 -39.99 5.02 -67.41
C LEU A 7 -40.45 3.72 -68.13
N THR A 8 -39.87 2.53 -67.94
CA THR A 8 -39.28 1.95 -66.72
C THR A 8 -38.50 0.65 -67.00
N ARG A 9 -37.57 0.31 -66.08
CA ARG A 9 -37.15 -1.03 -65.58
C ARG A 9 -36.11 -1.90 -66.33
N ARG A 10 -34.95 -2.04 -65.63
CA ARG A 10 -34.27 -3.28 -65.15
C ARG A 10 -33.70 -4.25 -66.21
N THR A 11 -32.49 -4.82 -66.17
CA THR A 11 -31.30 -4.87 -65.27
C THR A 11 -30.19 -5.64 -66.04
N LEU A 12 -28.99 -5.72 -65.43
CA LEU A 12 -27.82 -6.60 -65.67
C LEU A 12 -26.67 -5.96 -66.47
N LEU A 13 -25.39 -6.11 -66.12
CA LEU A 13 -24.63 -6.44 -64.89
C LEU A 13 -23.14 -6.37 -65.32
N GLN A 14 -22.22 -6.33 -64.35
CA GLN A 14 -20.75 -6.42 -64.48
C GLN A 14 -20.06 -5.10 -64.89
N GLY A 15 -19.05 -4.58 -64.20
CA GLY A 15 -18.24 -5.11 -63.11
C GLY A 15 -16.84 -4.56 -63.31
N SER A 16 -16.33 -3.76 -62.38
CA SER A 16 -14.89 -3.47 -62.25
C SER A 16 -14.61 -2.92 -60.86
N ALA A 17 -13.65 -3.59 -60.21
CA ALA A 17 -13.24 -3.40 -58.83
C ALA A 17 -12.49 -2.09 -58.61
N LEU A 18 -12.77 -1.40 -57.50
CA LEU A 18 -11.86 -0.46 -56.88
C LEU A 18 -11.33 -1.08 -55.58
N GLY A 19 -10.02 -1.28 -55.52
CA GLY A 19 -9.30 -1.70 -54.33
C GLY A 19 -9.35 -0.63 -53.26
N TRP A 20 -9.86 -1.01 -52.09
CA TRP A 20 -9.75 -0.21 -50.87
C TRP A 20 -8.42 -0.57 -50.21
N ILE A 21 -7.45 0.36 -50.26
CA ILE A 21 -6.25 0.29 -49.42
C ILE A 21 -6.70 0.64 -47.99
N GLY A 22 -7.05 -0.37 -47.20
CA GLY A 22 -7.29 -0.21 -45.78
C GLY A 22 -5.99 0.10 -45.06
N ALA A 23 -5.80 1.34 -44.64
CA ALA A 23 -4.77 1.68 -43.65
C ALA A 23 -5.13 0.99 -42.33
N THR A 24 -4.47 -0.13 -42.03
CA THR A 24 -4.58 -0.80 -40.74
C THR A 24 -3.92 0.09 -39.69
N VAL A 25 -4.72 0.80 -38.91
CA VAL A 25 -4.27 1.43 -37.67
C VAL A 25 -3.93 0.28 -36.71
N SER A 26 -2.63 -0.02 -36.59
CA SER A 26 -2.13 -0.94 -35.56
C SER A 26 -2.37 -0.30 -34.20
N VAL A 27 -3.49 -0.66 -33.56
CA VAL A 27 -3.71 -0.39 -32.14
C VAL A 27 -2.69 -1.23 -31.38
N HIS A 28 -1.55 -0.62 -31.04
CA HIS A 28 -0.61 -1.23 -30.10
C HIS A 28 -1.31 -1.32 -28.76
N ALA A 29 -1.77 -2.52 -28.41
CA ALA A 29 -2.20 -2.83 -27.05
C ALA A 29 -1.01 -2.52 -26.12
N ALA A 30 -1.19 -1.58 -25.20
CA ALA A 30 -0.17 -1.26 -24.21
C ALA A 30 0.16 -2.53 -23.42
N SER A 31 1.41 -2.95 -23.45
CA SER A 31 1.90 -4.06 -22.64
C SER A 31 1.55 -3.80 -21.16
N PRO A 32 1.06 -4.80 -20.42
CA PRO A 32 0.76 -4.63 -19.01
C PRO A 32 2.03 -4.17 -18.28
N ALA A 33 1.91 -3.07 -17.54
CA ALA A 33 3.05 -2.44 -16.90
C ALA A 33 3.68 -3.39 -15.87
N GLN A 34 4.94 -3.78 -16.05
CA GLN A 34 5.60 -4.69 -15.12
C GLN A 34 5.80 -4.01 -13.75
N PRO A 35 5.45 -4.67 -12.63
CA PRO A 35 5.67 -4.14 -11.30
C PRO A 35 7.16 -3.83 -11.05
N PRO A 36 7.49 -2.73 -10.34
CA PRO A 36 8.86 -2.47 -9.95
C PRO A 36 9.40 -3.58 -9.03
N ALA A 37 10.69 -3.86 -9.15
CA ALA A 37 11.40 -4.83 -8.33
C ALA A 37 11.65 -4.22 -6.93
N LEU A 38 10.71 -4.46 -6.02
CA LEU A 38 10.66 -3.78 -4.71
C LEU A 38 11.15 -4.65 -3.56
N MET A 39 12.03 -4.12 -2.71
CA MET A 39 12.40 -4.74 -1.43
C MET A 39 11.18 -4.74 -0.49
N LEU A 40 10.95 -5.85 0.20
CA LEU A 40 9.76 -6.04 1.05
C LEU A 40 10.16 -6.36 2.49
N ALA A 41 9.47 -5.72 3.44
CA ALA A 41 9.78 -5.87 4.85
C ALA A 41 9.21 -7.15 5.49
N GLN A 42 10.01 -7.81 6.32
CA GLN A 42 9.54 -8.82 7.28
C GLN A 42 9.07 -8.18 8.60
N VAL A 43 8.50 -8.98 9.52
CA VAL A 43 8.13 -8.49 10.86
C VAL A 43 9.31 -8.61 11.82
N HIS A 44 9.64 -7.52 12.52
CA HIS A 44 10.65 -7.55 13.57
C HIS A 44 10.13 -8.28 14.83
N THR A 45 11.03 -9.00 15.49
CA THR A 45 10.80 -9.71 16.76
C THR A 45 12.06 -9.62 17.62
N SER A 46 11.95 -9.84 18.93
CA SER A 46 13.05 -9.75 19.90
C SER A 46 14.27 -10.65 19.61
N ARG A 47 14.12 -11.70 18.79
CA ARG A 47 15.25 -12.57 18.37
C ARG A 47 16.21 -11.92 17.37
N HIS A 48 15.80 -10.84 16.69
CA HIS A 48 16.64 -10.23 15.66
C HIS A 48 17.68 -9.30 16.30
N PRO A 49 18.94 -9.35 15.86
CA PRO A 49 19.96 -8.44 16.35
C PRO A 49 19.68 -6.99 15.93
N LEU A 50 20.13 -6.04 16.74
CA LEU A 50 20.05 -4.60 16.48
C LEU A 50 21.38 -3.99 16.02
N ALA A 51 22.49 -4.74 16.11
CA ALA A 51 23.80 -4.25 15.69
C ALA A 51 23.83 -3.94 14.18
N GLY A 52 24.28 -2.73 13.84
CA GLY A 52 24.33 -2.26 12.45
C GLY A 52 22.95 -2.03 11.82
N VAL A 53 21.91 -1.82 12.62
CA VAL A 53 20.54 -1.54 12.13
C VAL A 53 20.26 -0.04 12.21
N TRP A 54 19.64 0.49 11.17
CA TRP A 54 19.06 1.82 11.14
C TRP A 54 17.56 1.75 11.41
N VAL A 55 17.05 2.73 12.16
CA VAL A 55 15.65 2.84 12.56
C VAL A 55 15.07 4.11 11.96
N SER A 56 13.90 4.00 11.32
CA SER A 56 13.13 5.13 10.80
C SER A 56 11.64 4.99 11.14
N GLU A 57 10.88 6.08 11.06
CA GLU A 57 9.42 6.01 11.17
C GLU A 57 8.84 5.20 10.01
N LYS A 58 7.90 4.30 10.31
CA LYS A 58 7.07 3.68 9.29
C LYS A 58 5.96 4.67 8.92
N TYR A 59 6.06 5.25 7.73
CA TYR A 59 5.03 6.11 7.19
C TYR A 59 3.83 5.29 6.68
N ASP A 60 2.63 5.80 6.97
CA ASP A 60 1.35 5.23 6.52
C ASP A 60 0.84 6.07 5.33
N GLY A 61 1.39 5.82 4.16
CA GLY A 61 1.07 6.53 2.93
C GLY A 61 0.84 5.57 1.77
N VAL A 62 1.21 6.00 0.57
CA VAL A 62 1.24 5.13 -0.62
C VAL A 62 2.65 5.04 -1.16
N ARG A 63 3.23 3.84 -1.17
CA ARG A 63 4.55 3.61 -1.78
C ARG A 63 4.57 4.07 -3.24
N GLY A 64 5.45 5.02 -3.52
CA GLY A 64 5.74 5.53 -4.85
C GLY A 64 7.16 5.13 -5.24
N TYR A 65 7.31 4.45 -6.37
CA TYR A 65 8.59 4.15 -6.97
C TYR A 65 8.84 5.13 -8.11
N TRP A 66 9.88 5.95 -7.98
CA TRP A 66 10.35 6.77 -9.09
C TRP A 66 11.30 5.94 -9.94
N ASP A 67 10.96 5.75 -11.21
CA ASP A 67 11.75 4.93 -12.15
C ASP A 67 12.82 5.72 -12.93
N GLY A 68 12.98 7.01 -12.62
CA GLY A 68 13.81 7.93 -13.38
C GLY A 68 13.03 8.85 -14.33
N GLN A 69 11.74 8.58 -14.55
CA GLN A 69 10.87 9.34 -15.45
C GLN A 69 9.50 9.67 -14.86
N GLN A 70 8.90 8.73 -14.12
CA GLN A 70 7.58 8.88 -13.53
C GLN A 70 7.46 8.11 -12.21
N LEU A 71 6.49 8.52 -11.40
CA LEU A 71 6.10 7.78 -10.20
C LEU A 71 5.22 6.59 -10.57
N ARG A 72 5.49 5.44 -9.96
CA ARG A 72 4.76 4.19 -10.17
C ARG A 72 4.31 3.60 -8.83
N THR A 73 3.13 3.02 -8.83
CA THR A 73 2.63 2.23 -7.70
C THR A 73 3.44 0.95 -7.53
N ARG A 74 3.26 0.29 -6.39
CA ARG A 74 3.77 -1.07 -6.15
C ARG A 74 3.36 -2.08 -7.23
N GLY A 75 2.18 -1.92 -7.85
CA GLY A 75 1.69 -2.79 -8.93
C GLY A 75 2.26 -2.45 -10.31
N GLY A 76 3.04 -1.38 -10.44
CA GLY A 76 3.61 -0.94 -11.73
C GLY A 76 2.75 0.07 -12.49
N HIS A 77 1.57 0.43 -12.00
CA HIS A 77 0.77 1.49 -12.63
C HIS A 77 1.43 2.86 -12.42
N ALA A 78 1.50 3.65 -13.49
CA ALA A 78 1.93 5.04 -13.41
C ALA A 78 0.95 5.85 -12.54
N LEU A 79 1.49 6.77 -11.75
CA LEU A 79 0.75 7.74 -10.96
C LEU A 79 0.64 9.03 -11.76
N ALA A 80 -0.57 9.58 -11.86
CA ALA A 80 -0.82 10.86 -12.54
C ALA A 80 -0.39 12.03 -11.64
N ALA A 81 0.91 12.19 -11.40
CA ALA A 81 1.44 13.33 -10.66
C ALA A 81 1.40 14.60 -11.53
N PRO A 82 1.06 15.79 -10.97
CA PRO A 82 1.25 17.05 -11.66
C PRO A 82 2.71 17.19 -12.12
N ALA A 83 2.93 17.77 -13.30
CA ALA A 83 4.28 17.91 -13.86
C ALA A 83 5.26 18.63 -12.91
N TRP A 84 4.77 19.60 -12.12
CA TRP A 84 5.58 20.31 -11.14
C TRP A 84 6.09 19.42 -9.99
N PHE A 85 5.37 18.34 -9.65
CA PHE A 85 5.69 17.50 -8.49
C PHE A 85 7.00 16.74 -8.67
N THR A 86 7.29 16.30 -9.89
CA THR A 86 8.50 15.55 -10.25
C THR A 86 9.47 16.33 -11.15
N ALA A 87 9.22 17.63 -11.36
CA ALA A 87 10.05 18.47 -12.21
C ALA A 87 11.50 18.49 -11.70
N GLY A 88 12.48 18.23 -12.58
CA GLY A 88 13.90 18.30 -12.23
C GLY A 88 14.42 17.15 -11.34
N TRP A 89 13.63 16.10 -11.11
CA TRP A 89 14.11 14.91 -10.42
C TRP A 89 15.14 14.15 -11.28
N PRO A 90 16.14 13.48 -10.67
CA PRO A 90 17.19 12.77 -11.40
C PRO A 90 16.66 11.49 -12.06
N ALA A 91 17.38 10.97 -13.06
CA ALA A 91 17.08 9.66 -13.64
C ALA A 91 17.36 8.48 -12.67
N GLN A 92 18.03 8.75 -11.55
CA GLN A 92 18.30 7.77 -10.49
C GLN A 92 16.97 7.27 -9.89
N PRO A 93 16.69 5.96 -9.90
CA PRO A 93 15.49 5.42 -9.26
C PRO A 93 15.49 5.66 -7.75
N LEU A 94 14.33 6.06 -7.23
CA LEU A 94 14.08 6.34 -5.82
C LEU A 94 12.92 5.50 -5.31
N ASP A 95 13.01 5.04 -4.08
CA ASP A 95 11.91 4.35 -3.40
C ASP A 95 11.47 5.18 -2.20
N GLY A 96 10.17 5.46 -2.13
CA GLY A 96 9.64 6.36 -1.13
C GLY A 96 8.16 6.18 -0.87
N GLU A 97 7.66 6.94 0.09
CA GLU A 97 6.25 6.95 0.48
C GLU A 97 5.63 8.32 0.13
N LEU A 98 4.56 8.33 -0.65
CA LEU A 98 3.71 9.51 -0.82
C LEU A 98 2.82 9.65 0.41
N TRP A 99 3.06 10.71 1.19
CA TRP A 99 2.59 10.81 2.57
C TRP A 99 1.98 12.19 2.88
N ALA A 100 0.71 12.19 3.29
CA ALA A 100 -0.05 13.41 3.61
C ALA A 100 0.08 13.85 5.09
N GLY A 101 0.81 13.10 5.91
CA GLY A 101 0.85 13.31 7.37
C GLY A 101 0.31 12.11 8.15
N ARG A 102 0.52 12.14 9.47
CA ARG A 102 0.08 11.07 10.37
C ARG A 102 -1.45 10.99 10.41
N GLY A 103 -1.98 9.78 10.32
CA GLY A 103 -3.43 9.54 10.26
C GLY A 103 -4.11 9.96 8.95
N GLN A 104 -3.36 10.41 7.94
CA GLN A 104 -3.89 10.92 6.67
C GLN A 104 -3.75 9.93 5.51
N PHE A 105 -3.75 8.62 5.80
CA PHE A 105 -3.65 7.57 4.79
C PHE A 105 -4.77 7.67 3.74
N ALA A 106 -6.02 7.90 4.16
CA ALA A 106 -7.16 8.03 3.27
C ALA A 106 -6.99 9.19 2.27
N GLN A 107 -6.44 10.32 2.73
CA GLN A 107 -6.12 11.47 1.88
C GLN A 107 -5.03 11.10 0.86
N ALA A 108 -3.93 10.49 1.31
CA ALA A 108 -2.85 10.06 0.41
C ALA A 108 -3.36 9.11 -0.69
N VAL A 109 -4.18 8.12 -0.32
CA VAL A 109 -4.81 7.19 -1.26
C VAL A 109 -5.75 7.90 -2.24
N ALA A 110 -6.59 8.81 -1.76
CA ALA A 110 -7.52 9.55 -2.61
C ALA A 110 -6.75 10.37 -3.66
N THR A 111 -5.71 11.10 -3.24
CA THR A 111 -4.89 11.94 -4.14
C THR A 111 -4.22 11.14 -5.24
N VAL A 112 -3.59 10.01 -4.92
CA VAL A 112 -2.78 9.24 -5.89
C VAL A 112 -3.61 8.31 -6.79
N ARG A 113 -4.87 8.04 -6.45
CA ARG A 113 -5.78 7.25 -7.28
C ARG A 113 -6.41 8.06 -8.41
N ASP A 114 -6.50 9.37 -8.26
CA ASP A 114 -7.09 10.22 -9.29
C ASP A 114 -6.23 10.22 -10.56
N GLN A 115 -6.89 10.02 -11.70
CA GLN A 115 -6.24 10.05 -13.02
C GLN A 115 -6.11 11.48 -13.55
N ARG A 116 -6.88 12.43 -13.01
CA ARG A 116 -6.73 13.86 -13.26
C ARG A 116 -6.20 14.51 -11.98
N PRO A 117 -4.89 14.84 -11.90
CA PRO A 117 -4.31 15.30 -10.65
C PRO A 117 -4.99 16.57 -10.12
N ASP A 118 -5.51 16.50 -8.90
CA ASP A 118 -5.89 17.69 -8.14
C ASP A 118 -4.65 18.37 -7.55
N GLU A 119 -4.35 19.55 -8.08
CA GLU A 119 -3.18 20.34 -7.70
C GLU A 119 -3.10 20.70 -6.22
N ALA A 120 -4.21 20.96 -5.55
CA ALA A 120 -4.24 21.28 -4.12
C ALA A 120 -4.01 20.02 -3.28
N ALA A 121 -4.62 18.90 -3.68
CA ALA A 121 -4.43 17.62 -3.00
C ALA A 121 -2.98 17.13 -3.09
N TRP A 122 -2.31 17.32 -4.23
CA TRP A 122 -0.89 16.97 -4.41
C TRP A 122 0.05 17.85 -3.60
N ARG A 123 -0.28 19.14 -3.38
CA ARG A 123 0.50 20.04 -2.50
C ARG A 123 0.47 19.62 -1.03
N ALA A 124 -0.50 18.81 -0.61
CA ALA A 124 -0.55 18.25 0.74
C ALA A 124 0.34 17.00 0.90
N LEU A 125 0.85 16.42 -0.19
CA LEU A 125 1.72 15.26 -0.14
C LEU A 125 3.20 15.65 -0.01
N ARG A 126 3.93 14.81 0.70
CA ARG A 126 5.40 14.73 0.63
C ARG A 126 5.80 13.38 0.05
N TYR A 127 6.90 13.35 -0.68
CA TYR A 127 7.57 12.11 -1.08
C TYR A 127 8.72 11.82 -0.11
N MET A 128 8.48 10.87 0.79
CA MET A 128 9.40 10.46 1.85
C MET A 128 10.32 9.36 1.31
N VAL A 129 11.48 9.74 0.79
CA VAL A 129 12.45 8.83 0.15
C VAL A 129 13.20 8.02 1.22
N PHE A 130 13.14 6.70 1.14
CA PHE A 130 13.77 5.79 2.11
C PHE A 130 14.84 4.87 1.52
N ASP A 131 14.94 4.70 0.19
CA ASP A 131 16.04 3.92 -0.41
C ASP A 131 16.39 4.33 -1.86
N LEU A 132 17.54 3.85 -2.35
CA LEU A 132 18.05 3.98 -3.72
C LEU A 132 18.23 2.61 -4.38
N PRO A 133 17.18 2.05 -5.03
CA PRO A 133 17.19 0.67 -5.52
C PRO A 133 18.30 0.33 -6.51
N ALA A 134 18.77 1.30 -7.30
CA ALA A 134 19.80 1.10 -8.33
C ALA A 134 21.24 1.44 -7.86
N HIS A 135 21.45 1.83 -6.60
CA HIS A 135 22.79 2.24 -6.11
C HIS A 135 23.82 1.10 -6.11
N GLY A 136 23.38 -0.16 -6.01
CA GLY A 136 24.24 -1.34 -6.01
C GLY A 136 24.96 -1.63 -4.67
N GLY A 137 25.27 -0.59 -3.89
CA GLY A 137 25.91 -0.68 -2.57
C GLY A 137 25.03 -1.22 -1.42
N VAL A 138 25.65 -1.40 -0.24
CA VAL A 138 24.93 -1.75 1.00
C VAL A 138 24.23 -0.52 1.59
N PHE A 139 23.27 -0.70 2.49
CA PHE A 139 22.45 0.41 2.98
C PHE A 139 23.25 1.50 3.70
N ASP A 140 24.36 1.14 4.37
CA ASP A 140 25.28 2.12 4.97
C ASP A 140 25.89 3.08 3.92
N GLU A 141 26.02 2.64 2.67
CA GLU A 141 26.46 3.46 1.54
C GLU A 141 25.28 4.16 0.86
N ARG A 142 24.12 3.49 0.77
CA ARG A 142 22.92 4.06 0.15
C ARG A 142 22.33 5.21 0.95
N LEU A 143 22.39 5.17 2.28
CA LEU A 143 21.82 6.20 3.15
C LEU A 143 22.45 7.60 2.92
N PRO A 144 23.78 7.79 2.97
CA PRO A 144 24.37 9.09 2.64
C PRO A 144 24.15 9.49 1.17
N ALA A 145 24.18 8.54 0.23
CA ALA A 145 23.87 8.82 -1.18
C ALA A 145 22.42 9.28 -1.38
N LEU A 146 21.46 8.70 -0.66
CA LEU A 146 20.06 9.09 -0.63
C LEU A 146 19.92 10.52 -0.11
N GLN A 147 20.57 10.84 1.01
CA GLN A 147 20.55 12.18 1.60
C GLN A 147 21.09 13.21 0.61
N ALA A 148 22.22 12.93 -0.04
CA ALA A 148 22.79 13.79 -1.08
C ALA A 148 21.84 13.96 -2.28
N THR A 149 21.21 12.87 -2.74
CA THR A 149 20.27 12.92 -3.87
C THR A 149 19.06 13.79 -3.56
N VAL A 150 18.46 13.65 -2.37
CA VAL A 150 17.32 14.48 -1.96
C VAL A 150 17.72 15.95 -1.79
N LEU A 151 18.91 16.21 -1.22
CA LEU A 151 19.44 17.58 -1.12
C LEU A 151 19.60 18.23 -2.50
N GLN A 152 20.06 17.47 -3.50
CA GLN A 152 20.20 17.95 -4.89
C GLN A 152 18.84 18.22 -5.56
N ILE A 153 17.81 17.43 -5.26
CA ILE A 153 16.45 17.68 -5.76
C ILE A 153 15.94 19.04 -5.24
N ALA A 154 16.32 19.43 -4.02
CA ALA A 154 16.08 20.76 -3.44
C ALA A 154 14.60 21.21 -3.46
N GLN A 155 13.66 20.27 -3.42
CA GLN A 155 12.22 20.55 -3.36
C GLN A 155 11.67 20.23 -1.97
N PRO A 156 10.87 21.13 -1.36
CA PRO A 156 10.46 20.99 0.04
C PRO A 156 9.53 19.79 0.29
N TRP A 157 8.83 19.30 -0.74
CA TRP A 157 7.98 18.12 -0.66
C TRP A 157 8.76 16.81 -0.86
N VAL A 158 10.04 16.83 -1.26
CA VAL A 158 10.87 15.63 -1.38
C VAL A 158 11.82 15.58 -0.18
N GLN A 159 11.67 14.56 0.65
CA GLN A 159 12.35 14.51 1.95
C GLN A 159 13.02 13.17 2.14
N ALA A 160 14.27 13.20 2.60
CA ALA A 160 14.99 12.01 3.00
C ALA A 160 14.40 11.54 4.35
N VAL A 161 14.02 10.27 4.41
CA VAL A 161 13.55 9.68 5.66
C VAL A 161 14.67 9.70 6.68
N VAL A 162 14.38 10.21 7.87
CA VAL A 162 15.32 10.27 8.98
C VAL A 162 15.59 8.86 9.49
N HIS A 163 16.87 8.50 9.53
CA HIS A 163 17.35 7.22 10.06
C HIS A 163 18.26 7.48 11.27
N THR A 164 18.04 6.73 12.35
CA THR A 164 18.86 6.75 13.57
C THR A 164 19.41 5.37 13.85
N PRO A 165 20.65 5.21 14.34
CA PRO A 165 21.17 3.89 14.66
C PRO A 165 20.34 3.23 15.77
N ALA A 166 20.02 1.96 15.61
CA ALA A 166 19.45 1.15 16.67
C ALA A 166 20.49 0.96 17.78
N THR A 167 20.04 1.04 19.03
CA THR A 167 20.90 0.83 20.20
C THR A 167 20.49 -0.47 20.89
N ASP A 168 19.57 -0.38 21.85
CA ASP A 168 19.06 -1.50 22.62
C ASP A 168 17.54 -1.65 22.48
N ALA A 169 17.03 -2.81 22.90
CA ALA A 169 15.60 -3.12 22.81
C ALA A 169 14.72 -2.13 23.59
N LYS A 170 15.20 -1.60 24.73
CA LYS A 170 14.44 -0.65 25.54
C LYS A 170 14.37 0.71 24.86
N ALA A 171 15.45 1.16 24.22
CA ALA A 171 15.49 2.39 23.44
C ALA A 171 14.61 2.28 22.18
N LEU A 172 14.68 1.16 21.46
CA LEU A 172 13.82 0.88 20.32
C LEU A 172 12.34 0.90 20.71
N GLN A 173 11.98 0.28 21.85
CA GLN A 173 10.61 0.32 22.37
C GLN A 173 10.18 1.75 22.74
N ARG A 174 11.04 2.55 23.39
CA ARG A 174 10.72 3.96 23.68
C ARG A 174 10.50 4.77 22.40
N GLN A 175 11.30 4.54 21.36
CA GLN A 175 11.14 5.20 20.07
C GLN A 175 9.82 4.79 19.39
N LEU A 176 9.46 3.51 19.47
CA LEU A 176 8.17 3.00 18.97
C LEU A 176 7.01 3.68 19.69
N ASP A 177 7.02 3.68 21.03
CA ASP A 177 5.97 4.27 21.85
C ASP A 177 5.84 5.78 21.59
N ALA A 178 6.95 6.50 21.48
CA ALA A 178 6.95 7.92 21.18
C ALA A 178 6.38 8.20 19.78
N THR A 179 6.77 7.43 18.78
CA THR A 179 6.27 7.54 17.40
C THR A 179 4.75 7.32 17.35
N VAL A 180 4.28 6.25 18.01
CA VAL A 180 2.87 5.89 18.06
C VAL A 180 2.04 6.92 18.83
N ARG A 181 2.52 7.40 19.98
CA ARG A 181 1.86 8.50 20.72
C ARG A 181 1.71 9.76 19.90
N ALA A 182 2.67 10.03 19.01
CA ALA A 182 2.64 11.18 18.13
C ALA A 182 1.84 10.92 16.84
N GLY A 183 1.15 9.78 16.72
CA GLY A 183 0.26 9.41 15.62
C GLY A 183 0.90 8.58 14.50
N GLY A 184 2.19 8.21 14.63
CA GLY A 184 2.91 7.42 13.62
C GLY A 184 2.51 5.94 13.66
N GLU A 185 2.73 5.22 12.56
CA GLU A 185 2.27 3.83 12.42
C GLU A 185 3.15 2.81 13.15
N GLY A 186 4.44 3.10 13.24
CA GLY A 186 5.45 2.21 13.79
C GLY A 186 6.85 2.59 13.34
N LEU A 187 7.76 1.63 13.32
CA LEU A 187 9.15 1.80 12.90
C LEU A 187 9.52 0.84 11.77
N MET A 188 10.46 1.26 10.94
CA MET A 188 11.19 0.43 9.98
C MET A 188 12.61 0.22 10.51
N LEU A 189 13.14 -0.98 10.32
CA LEU A 189 14.48 -1.38 10.72
C LEU A 189 15.22 -1.90 9.49
N HIS A 190 16.28 -1.21 9.10
CA HIS A 190 17.07 -1.52 7.92
C HIS A 190 18.49 -1.95 8.31
N GLN A 191 18.92 -3.14 7.91
CA GLN A 191 20.27 -3.63 8.17
C GLN A 191 21.27 -2.90 7.27
N GLY A 192 22.23 -2.20 7.87
CA GLY A 192 23.25 -1.39 7.19
C GLY A 192 24.06 -2.17 6.15
N SER A 193 24.47 -3.38 6.50
CA SER A 193 25.30 -4.25 5.66
C SER A 193 24.57 -4.95 4.51
N THR A 194 23.27 -4.69 4.29
CA THR A 194 22.49 -5.39 3.27
C THR A 194 22.41 -4.61 1.96
N ARG A 195 22.63 -5.32 0.85
CA ARG A 195 22.33 -4.82 -0.51
C ARG A 195 20.83 -4.77 -0.73
N TYR A 196 20.40 -3.94 -1.67
CA TYR A 196 19.02 -3.92 -2.09
C TYR A 196 18.66 -5.23 -2.79
N THR A 197 17.62 -5.91 -2.31
CA THR A 197 17.15 -7.18 -2.86
C THR A 197 15.64 -7.08 -3.05
N PRO A 198 15.10 -7.23 -4.28
CA PRO A 198 13.69 -6.99 -4.59
C PRO A 198 12.75 -8.13 -4.14
N GLN A 199 12.96 -8.64 -2.92
CA GLN A 199 12.21 -9.71 -2.29
C GLN A 199 12.11 -9.44 -0.79
N ARG A 200 11.48 -10.36 -0.05
CA ARG A 200 11.54 -10.36 1.41
C ARG A 200 12.85 -10.98 1.86
N THR A 201 13.65 -10.22 2.57
CA THR A 201 14.86 -10.69 3.26
C THR A 201 14.84 -10.18 4.69
N ASP A 202 15.75 -10.69 5.51
CA ASP A 202 15.91 -10.21 6.89
C ASP A 202 16.50 -8.78 6.93
N GLY A 203 16.95 -8.23 5.80
CA GLY A 203 17.59 -6.91 5.73
C GLY A 203 16.66 -5.72 5.95
N LEU A 204 15.35 -5.90 5.76
CA LEU A 204 14.34 -4.87 6.02
C LEU A 204 13.21 -5.44 6.86
N ARG A 205 12.94 -4.82 8.00
CA ARG A 205 11.92 -5.28 8.95
C ARG A 205 11.03 -4.13 9.39
N LYS A 206 9.76 -4.45 9.69
CA LYS A 206 8.78 -3.52 10.26
C LYS A 206 8.49 -3.89 11.71
N LEU A 207 8.49 -2.90 12.58
CA LEU A 207 8.11 -3.02 13.98
C LEU A 207 6.87 -2.17 14.21
N LYS A 208 5.75 -2.81 14.54
CA LYS A 208 4.48 -2.14 14.85
C LYS A 208 4.07 -2.44 16.29
N PRO A 209 3.36 -1.53 16.97
CA PRO A 209 2.85 -1.79 18.33
C PRO A 209 1.77 -2.88 18.33
N HIS A 210 1.12 -3.14 17.19
CA HIS A 210 0.07 -4.12 16.99
C HIS A 210 0.24 -4.84 15.65
N ALA A 211 -0.22 -6.09 15.60
CA ALA A 211 -0.33 -6.89 14.40
C ALA A 211 -1.79 -6.92 13.95
N ASP A 212 -2.01 -6.98 12.64
CA ASP A 212 -3.34 -7.18 12.05
C ASP A 212 -3.38 -8.60 11.49
N ALA A 213 -4.52 -9.28 11.63
CA ALA A 213 -4.77 -10.62 11.12
C ALA A 213 -6.26 -10.77 10.77
N GLU A 214 -6.60 -11.86 10.10
CA GLU A 214 -7.98 -12.14 9.67
C GLU A 214 -8.58 -13.29 10.46
N ALA A 215 -9.88 -13.24 10.68
CA ALA A 215 -10.64 -14.29 11.33
C ALA A 215 -12.03 -14.41 10.71
N ARG A 216 -12.57 -15.63 10.68
CA ARG A 216 -13.92 -15.91 10.19
C ARG A 216 -14.95 -15.67 11.29
N VAL A 217 -16.03 -14.98 10.99
CA VAL A 217 -17.14 -14.75 11.93
C VAL A 217 -17.94 -16.03 12.10
N LEU A 218 -18.03 -16.52 13.34
CA LEU A 218 -18.79 -17.72 13.69
C LEU A 218 -20.19 -17.41 14.22
N ALA A 219 -20.33 -16.37 15.03
CA ALA A 219 -21.60 -15.99 15.65
C ALA A 219 -21.57 -14.55 16.17
N HIS A 220 -22.74 -13.95 16.32
CA HIS A 220 -22.93 -12.68 17.03
C HIS A 220 -23.17 -12.93 18.51
N VAL A 221 -22.62 -12.06 19.36
CA VAL A 221 -22.86 -12.07 20.80
C VAL A 221 -23.71 -10.85 21.14
N PRO A 222 -24.90 -11.02 21.74
CA PRO A 222 -25.75 -9.90 22.13
C PRO A 222 -25.02 -8.94 23.07
N GLY A 223 -25.19 -7.63 22.84
CA GLY A 223 -24.65 -6.59 23.70
C GLY A 223 -25.43 -6.47 25.00
N GLN A 224 -24.74 -5.96 26.02
CA GLN A 224 -25.30 -5.64 27.33
C GLN A 224 -25.05 -4.16 27.63
N GLY A 225 -25.78 -3.59 28.60
CA GLY A 225 -25.65 -2.18 28.99
C GLY A 225 -25.88 -1.24 27.81
N LYS A 226 -24.90 -0.37 27.52
CA LYS A 226 -24.97 0.59 26.40
C LYS A 226 -25.14 -0.03 25.00
N HIS A 227 -24.91 -1.34 24.86
CA HIS A 227 -25.08 -2.06 23.60
C HIS A 227 -26.28 -3.02 23.63
N ALA A 228 -27.20 -2.88 24.59
CA ALA A 228 -28.43 -3.67 24.60
C ALA A 228 -29.22 -3.47 23.29
N GLY A 229 -29.80 -4.56 22.77
CA GLY A 229 -30.50 -4.58 21.48
C GLY A 229 -29.60 -4.58 20.24
N HIS A 230 -28.28 -4.50 20.41
CA HIS A 230 -27.29 -4.46 19.33
C HIS A 230 -26.22 -5.55 19.52
N MET A 231 -25.34 -5.73 18.53
CA MET A 231 -24.20 -6.64 18.67
C MET A 231 -23.18 -6.09 19.69
N GLY A 232 -22.87 -6.91 20.70
CA GLY A 232 -21.82 -6.64 21.68
C GLY A 232 -20.44 -7.07 21.20
N ALA A 233 -20.35 -8.26 20.62
CA ALA A 233 -19.11 -8.84 20.11
C ALA A 233 -19.38 -9.87 19.00
N LEU A 234 -18.32 -10.28 18.31
CA LEU A 234 -18.32 -11.42 17.41
C LEU A 234 -17.56 -12.58 18.05
N TRP A 235 -18.07 -13.81 17.92
CA TRP A 235 -17.22 -14.99 18.00
C TRP A 235 -16.51 -15.16 16.67
N VAL A 236 -15.18 -15.24 16.70
CA VAL A 236 -14.37 -15.39 15.48
C VAL A 236 -13.41 -16.58 15.60
N GLU A 237 -13.00 -17.12 14.46
CA GLU A 237 -12.11 -18.27 14.33
C GLU A 237 -10.90 -17.94 13.46
N LEU A 238 -9.71 -18.23 13.98
CA LEU A 238 -8.48 -18.30 13.22
C LEU A 238 -8.40 -19.67 12.56
N ALA A 239 -8.06 -19.68 11.26
CA ALA A 239 -7.81 -20.92 10.54
C ALA A 239 -6.70 -21.75 11.23
N ALA A 240 -6.85 -23.07 11.19
CA ALA A 240 -5.77 -23.96 11.61
C ALA A 240 -4.52 -23.71 10.74
N GLN A 241 -3.35 -23.77 11.35
CA GLN A 241 -2.06 -23.72 10.66
C GLN A 241 -1.29 -24.99 10.98
N GLU A 242 -0.28 -25.33 10.18
CA GLU A 242 0.49 -26.55 10.38
C GLU A 242 1.07 -26.61 11.80
N GLY A 243 0.69 -27.63 12.57
CA GLY A 243 1.05 -27.80 13.98
C GLY A 243 0.26 -26.93 14.99
N ARG A 244 -0.79 -26.21 14.58
CA ARG A 244 -1.64 -25.38 15.46
C ARG A 244 -3.13 -25.53 15.12
N PRO A 245 -3.98 -25.96 16.08
CA PRO A 245 -5.41 -26.08 15.85
C PRO A 245 -6.06 -24.70 15.62
N ALA A 246 -7.21 -24.68 14.98
CA ALA A 246 -8.03 -23.48 14.84
C ALA A 246 -8.34 -22.88 16.22
N GLN A 247 -8.24 -21.57 16.35
CA GLN A 247 -8.43 -20.88 17.63
C GLN A 247 -9.64 -19.96 17.57
N ARG A 248 -10.45 -19.98 18.63
CA ARG A 248 -11.66 -19.17 18.74
C ARG A 248 -11.52 -18.15 19.85
N PHE A 249 -11.99 -16.93 19.60
CA PHE A 249 -12.02 -15.87 20.60
C PHE A 249 -13.14 -14.87 20.32
N LYS A 250 -13.47 -14.05 21.31
CA LYS A 250 -14.44 -12.96 21.16
C LYS A 250 -13.74 -11.67 20.73
N LEU A 251 -14.29 -11.02 19.71
CA LEU A 251 -13.90 -9.70 19.25
C LEU A 251 -14.99 -8.69 19.63
N GLY A 252 -14.77 -7.89 20.67
CA GLY A 252 -15.81 -7.03 21.26
C GLY A 252 -15.60 -5.52 21.13
N THR A 253 -14.46 -5.09 20.59
CA THR A 253 -14.06 -3.68 20.49
C THR A 253 -13.69 -3.33 19.04
N GLY A 254 -13.65 -2.04 18.70
CA GLY A 254 -13.32 -1.55 17.35
C GLY A 254 -14.51 -1.36 16.41
N PHE A 255 -15.73 -1.70 16.83
CA PHE A 255 -16.96 -1.46 16.07
C PHE A 255 -17.53 -0.07 16.35
N SER A 256 -17.89 0.65 15.29
CA SER A 256 -18.79 1.80 15.33
C SER A 256 -20.21 1.41 15.71
N ASP A 257 -21.04 2.37 16.11
CA ASP A 257 -22.44 2.11 16.45
C ASP A 257 -23.23 1.57 15.24
N ALA A 258 -22.93 2.06 14.03
CA ALA A 258 -23.51 1.55 12.79
C ALA A 258 -23.16 0.07 12.57
N GLU A 259 -21.90 -0.32 12.80
CA GLU A 259 -21.48 -1.73 12.70
C GLU A 259 -22.05 -2.59 13.83
N ARG A 260 -22.43 -2.02 14.97
CA ARG A 260 -23.15 -2.77 16.02
C ARG A 260 -24.61 -3.00 15.68
N ALA A 261 -25.23 -2.07 14.96
CA ALA A 261 -26.59 -2.21 14.42
C ALA A 261 -26.65 -3.16 13.22
N ALA A 262 -25.63 -3.12 12.36
CA ALA A 262 -25.48 -3.98 11.19
C ALA A 262 -24.13 -4.75 11.27
N PRO A 263 -24.05 -5.80 12.10
CA PRO A 263 -22.79 -6.52 12.33
C PRO A 263 -22.29 -7.28 11.10
N PRO A 264 -20.96 -7.49 10.99
CA PRO A 264 -20.38 -8.39 10.00
C PRO A 264 -21.11 -9.75 9.96
N PRO A 265 -21.58 -10.22 8.79
CA PRO A 265 -22.37 -11.44 8.70
C PRO A 265 -21.63 -12.67 9.22
N VAL A 266 -22.35 -13.64 9.77
CA VAL A 266 -21.78 -14.97 10.06
C VAL A 266 -21.26 -15.59 8.75
N GLY A 267 -20.05 -16.17 8.80
CA GLY A 267 -19.34 -16.69 7.64
C GLY A 267 -18.42 -15.68 6.96
N SER A 268 -18.63 -14.37 7.14
CA SER A 268 -17.73 -13.34 6.61
C SER A 268 -16.36 -13.37 7.28
N TRP A 269 -15.37 -12.79 6.61
CA TRP A 269 -14.03 -12.57 7.17
C TRP A 269 -13.86 -11.13 7.63
N VAL A 270 -13.20 -10.96 8.76
CA VAL A 270 -12.89 -9.64 9.32
C VAL A 270 -11.40 -9.52 9.55
N THR A 271 -10.85 -8.34 9.26
CA THR A 271 -9.53 -7.95 9.74
C THR A 271 -9.66 -7.43 11.17
N TYR A 272 -8.86 -7.97 12.08
CA TYR A 272 -8.74 -7.51 13.45
C TYR A 272 -7.28 -7.14 13.76
N ARG A 273 -7.12 -6.23 14.71
CA ARG A 273 -5.84 -5.72 15.21
C ARG A 273 -5.62 -6.18 16.63
N TYR A 274 -4.43 -6.63 16.96
CA TYR A 274 -4.11 -7.21 18.26
C TYR A 274 -2.67 -6.92 18.70
N ARG A 275 -2.36 -7.14 19.98
CA ARG A 275 -1.04 -6.89 20.58
C ARG A 275 -0.50 -8.14 21.25
N GLY A 276 0.24 -8.95 20.49
CA GLY A 276 0.80 -10.22 20.95
C GLY A 276 -0.25 -11.31 21.21
N HIS A 277 0.19 -12.46 21.69
CA HIS A 277 -0.66 -13.62 21.93
C HIS A 277 -0.63 -14.04 23.41
N THR A 278 -1.65 -14.75 23.89
CA THR A 278 -1.61 -15.48 25.15
C THR A 278 -0.65 -16.68 25.04
N ALA A 279 -0.36 -17.35 26.15
CA ALA A 279 0.44 -18.59 26.14
C ALA A 279 -0.17 -19.69 25.24
N GLN A 280 -1.49 -19.66 25.07
CA GLN A 280 -2.25 -20.58 24.21
C GLN A 280 -2.34 -20.10 22.76
N GLY A 281 -1.72 -18.97 22.39
CA GLY A 281 -1.70 -18.44 21.04
C GLY A 281 -2.86 -17.51 20.67
N VAL A 282 -3.77 -17.19 21.60
CA VAL A 282 -4.94 -16.34 21.32
C VAL A 282 -4.52 -14.86 21.24
N PRO A 283 -4.94 -14.10 20.23
CA PRO A 283 -4.62 -12.67 20.12
C PRO A 283 -5.07 -11.87 21.36
N ARG A 284 -4.18 -11.04 21.91
CA ARG A 284 -4.48 -10.15 23.05
C ARG A 284 -4.89 -8.78 22.56
N PHE A 285 -5.78 -8.12 23.32
CA PHE A 285 -6.25 -6.76 23.03
C PHE A 285 -6.77 -6.60 21.59
N ALA A 286 -7.49 -7.63 21.12
CA ALA A 286 -8.00 -7.67 19.76
C ALA A 286 -9.16 -6.67 19.57
N SER A 287 -9.13 -5.93 18.46
CA SER A 287 -10.14 -4.96 18.05
C SER A 287 -10.45 -5.09 16.57
N PHE A 288 -11.71 -4.96 16.20
CA PHE A 288 -12.16 -4.97 14.81
C PHE A 288 -11.57 -3.77 14.05
N VAL A 289 -11.19 -4.02 12.79
CA VAL A 289 -10.68 -2.97 11.88
C VAL A 289 -11.65 -2.76 10.72
N ARG A 290 -12.00 -3.83 10.00
CA ARG A 290 -12.88 -3.80 8.82
C ARG A 290 -13.28 -5.21 8.39
N LEU A 291 -14.27 -5.31 7.50
CA LEU A 291 -14.49 -6.52 6.69
C LEU A 291 -13.26 -6.78 5.81
N ALA A 292 -12.84 -8.05 5.74
CA ALA A 292 -11.77 -8.50 4.86
C ALA A 292 -12.35 -8.87 3.49
N PRO A 293 -11.58 -8.73 2.39
CA PRO A 293 -11.91 -9.42 1.13
C PRO A 293 -11.98 -10.93 1.39
N GLU A 294 -12.82 -11.66 0.66
CA GLU A 294 -12.83 -13.13 0.81
C GLU A 294 -11.43 -13.71 0.53
N PRO A 295 -10.93 -14.66 1.36
CA PRO A 295 -9.66 -15.31 1.10
C PRO A 295 -9.72 -16.07 -0.22
N GLY A 296 -8.87 -15.71 -1.19
CA GLY A 296 -8.79 -16.36 -2.49
C GLY A 296 -8.98 -15.47 -3.72
N LEU A 297 -9.06 -14.15 -3.53
CA LEU A 297 -8.87 -13.15 -4.61
C LEU A 297 -7.45 -12.56 -4.59
#